data_AF-A0A7S7MT51-F1
#
_entry.id   AF-A0A7S7MT51-F1
#
_cell.length_a   1.000
_cell.length_b   1.000
_cell.length_c   1.000
_cell.angle_alpha   90.00
_cell.angle_beta   90.00
_cell.angle_gamma   90.00
#
_symmetry.space_group_name_H-M   'P 1'
#
loop_
_entity.id
_entity.type
_entity.pdbx_description
1 polymer ?
#
loop_
_entity_poly.entity_id
_entity_poly.type
_entity_poly.pdbx_seq_one_letter_code
_entity_poly.pdbx_strand_id
1 'polypeptide(L)'
;MSIRKFDFFETKEISTFLKEHGYCVIKPQDHSLEAFRETAGKFGLIQFHTKSDEHGVVGGGEPINKDWQRFKDDYHGELSSDFFPHTDGSFLNGIAYVEGTAKKITPPKFVILQCVSKPEFGGDNFLVDGQKIYNDLLANNAETLKILMTSGSVTYCRDDLLSIDCAVFEKIDDETLRIRYRYDSTAFIPEWANAAFKYIQTHYSTNERYITPISLEPGDILVMDNLRVLHARHKFIDGNQQRKVRRLWIADDASTTFKNILDQSPVRRAMLPFQNYNIAQSETAGHSFIEYTCGIHAQASKSLPDAHKQFDSALEAL
;
A
#
# COMPACT_ATOMS: atom_id res chain seq x y z
N MET A 1 14.64 19.46 -1.32
CA MET A 1 14.77 18.99 -2.71
C MET A 1 13.43 19.23 -3.41
N SER A 2 13.44 19.72 -4.65
CA SER A 2 12.19 19.87 -5.44
C SER A 2 11.67 18.48 -5.82
N ILE A 3 10.37 18.25 -5.68
CA ILE A 3 9.71 17.00 -6.12
C ILE A 3 9.76 16.96 -7.65
N ARG A 4 10.30 15.89 -8.24
CA ARG A 4 10.25 15.68 -9.68
C ARG A 4 8.81 15.34 -10.08
N LYS A 5 8.23 16.13 -10.97
CA LYS A 5 6.94 15.85 -11.61
C LYS A 5 7.18 15.49 -13.07
N PHE A 6 6.48 14.47 -13.56
CA PHE A 6 6.56 14.01 -14.94
C PHE A 6 5.40 14.60 -15.74
N ASP A 7 5.70 15.48 -16.70
CA ASP A 7 4.69 16.08 -17.58
C ASP A 7 4.18 15.10 -18.65
N PHE A 8 4.93 14.01 -18.88
CA PHE A 8 4.59 12.96 -19.83
C PHE A 8 4.79 11.58 -19.20
N PHE A 9 4.01 10.61 -19.65
CA PHE A 9 4.14 9.23 -19.19
C PHE A 9 5.26 8.52 -19.95
N GLU A 10 6.50 8.67 -19.48
CA GLU A 10 7.66 7.97 -20.02
C GLU A 10 8.05 6.76 -19.16
N THR A 11 7.66 5.57 -19.60
CA THR A 11 7.76 4.32 -18.83
C THR A 11 9.16 4.07 -18.23
N LYS A 12 10.22 4.31 -19.01
CA LYS A 12 11.60 4.03 -18.57
C LYS A 12 12.08 5.01 -17.50
N GLU A 13 11.78 6.29 -17.65
CA GLU A 13 12.16 7.31 -16.67
C GLU A 13 11.37 7.14 -15.38
N ILE A 14 10.06 6.89 -15.48
CA ILE A 14 9.19 6.64 -14.34
C ILE A 14 9.65 5.38 -13.59
N SER A 15 9.97 4.30 -14.30
CA SER A 15 10.46 3.05 -13.68
C SER A 15 11.78 3.28 -12.93
N THR A 16 12.72 4.01 -13.54
CA THR A 16 13.99 4.35 -12.90
C THR A 16 13.76 5.16 -11.63
N PHE A 17 12.90 6.17 -11.69
CA PHE A 17 12.60 7.02 -10.54
C PHE A 17 11.86 6.27 -9.43
N LEU A 18 10.92 5.38 -9.77
CA LEU A 18 10.26 4.49 -8.82
C LEU A 18 11.24 3.54 -8.13
N LYS A 19 12.23 3.00 -8.86
CA LYS A 19 13.28 2.14 -8.26
C LYS A 19 14.08 2.90 -7.21
N GLU A 20 14.42 4.15 -7.51
CA GLU A 20 15.19 4.96 -6.58
C GLU A 20 14.37 5.41 -5.36
N HIS A 21 13.11 5.83 -5.57
CA HIS A 21 12.35 6.57 -4.55
C HIS A 21 11.10 5.87 -4.01
N GLY A 22 10.58 4.83 -4.68
CA GLY A 22 9.34 4.15 -4.31
C GLY A 22 8.06 4.95 -4.59
N TYR A 23 8.17 6.10 -5.26
CA TYR A 23 7.00 6.91 -5.67
C TYR A 23 7.33 7.71 -6.93
N CYS A 24 6.31 8.25 -7.60
CA CYS A 24 6.46 9.28 -8.61
C CYS A 24 5.23 10.21 -8.63
N VAL A 25 5.40 11.42 -9.15
CA VAL A 25 4.29 12.36 -9.38
C VAL A 25 4.15 12.63 -10.87
N ILE A 26 2.98 12.36 -11.43
CA ILE A 26 2.65 12.56 -12.83
C ILE A 26 1.71 13.75 -12.93
N LYS A 27 1.97 14.65 -13.88
CA LYS A 27 1.10 15.76 -14.21
C LYS A 27 0.39 15.44 -15.53
N PRO A 28 -0.85 14.91 -15.48
CA PRO A 28 -1.55 14.56 -16.70
C PRO A 28 -1.98 15.83 -17.47
N GLN A 29 -2.14 15.71 -18.79
CA GLN A 29 -2.67 16.80 -19.62
C GLN A 29 -4.17 17.04 -19.37
N ASP A 30 -4.88 16.00 -18.95
CA ASP A 30 -6.30 16.01 -18.61
C ASP A 30 -6.49 15.58 -17.15
N HIS A 31 -7.28 16.35 -16.40
CA HIS A 31 -7.56 16.13 -14.97
C HIS A 31 -8.88 15.34 -14.75
N SER A 32 -9.49 14.84 -15.83
CA SER A 32 -10.70 14.02 -15.81
C SER A 32 -10.52 12.72 -15.00
N LEU A 33 -11.65 12.08 -14.68
CA LEU A 33 -11.65 10.79 -14.01
C LEU A 33 -11.10 9.69 -14.95
N GLU A 34 -11.41 9.82 -16.23
CA GLU A 34 -10.99 8.93 -17.29
C GLU A 34 -9.47 8.96 -17.45
N ALA A 35 -8.86 10.15 -17.51
CA ALA A 35 -7.41 10.31 -17.57
C ALA A 35 -6.70 9.75 -16.33
N PHE A 36 -7.31 9.90 -15.15
CA PHE A 36 -6.81 9.29 -13.92
C PHE A 36 -6.80 7.76 -14.01
N ARG A 37 -7.91 7.16 -14.45
CA ARG A 37 -8.04 5.71 -14.62
C ARG A 37 -7.06 5.16 -15.65
N GLU A 38 -6.94 5.83 -16.81
CA GLU A 38 -6.00 5.42 -17.85
C GLU A 38 -4.56 5.47 -17.35
N THR A 39 -4.19 6.55 -16.64
CA THR A 39 -2.84 6.69 -16.06
C THR A 39 -2.57 5.61 -15.02
N ALA A 40 -3.53 5.34 -14.13
CA ALA A 40 -3.42 4.30 -13.11
C ALA A 40 -3.33 2.89 -13.71
N GLY A 41 -4.10 2.60 -14.77
CA GLY A 41 -4.08 1.31 -15.47
C GLY A 41 -2.73 0.95 -16.10
N LYS A 42 -1.85 1.93 -16.35
CA LYS A 42 -0.48 1.69 -16.81
C LYS A 42 0.42 1.02 -15.75
N PHE A 43 -0.03 0.96 -14.49
CA PHE A 43 0.70 0.34 -13.38
C PHE A 43 0.25 -1.10 -13.08
N GLY A 44 -0.86 -1.56 -13.65
CA GLY A 44 -1.37 -2.92 -13.49
C GLY A 44 -2.89 -2.99 -13.46
N LEU A 45 -3.40 -4.15 -13.07
CA LEU A 45 -4.84 -4.38 -12.90
C LEU A 45 -5.37 -3.64 -11.66
N ILE A 46 -6.54 -3.02 -11.79
CA ILE A 46 -7.17 -2.30 -10.69
C ILE A 46 -7.71 -3.30 -9.66
N GLN A 47 -7.31 -3.14 -8.40
CA GLN A 47 -7.92 -3.82 -7.26
C GLN A 47 -9.00 -2.91 -6.67
N PHE A 48 -10.21 -3.44 -6.51
CA PHE A 48 -11.34 -2.68 -6.02
C PHE A 48 -11.20 -2.44 -4.52
N HIS A 49 -11.84 -1.38 -4.04
CA HIS A 49 -12.01 -1.12 -2.63
C HIS A 49 -13.49 -1.20 -2.32
N THR A 50 -13.86 -1.55 -1.09
CA THR A 50 -15.26 -1.44 -0.60
C THR A 50 -15.90 -0.05 -0.79
N LYS A 51 -15.12 0.99 -1.09
CA LYS A 51 -15.58 2.38 -1.25
C LYS A 51 -15.45 2.86 -2.68
N SER A 52 -14.96 2.03 -3.60
CA SER A 52 -14.84 2.43 -4.98
C SER A 52 -16.20 2.46 -5.65
N ASP A 53 -16.29 3.25 -6.71
CA ASP A 53 -17.33 3.09 -7.73
C ASP A 53 -17.14 1.78 -8.52
N GLU A 54 -18.02 1.54 -9.49
CA GLU A 54 -18.01 0.37 -10.38
C GLU A 54 -16.74 0.21 -11.22
N HIS A 55 -15.87 1.23 -11.24
CA HIS A 55 -14.61 1.26 -11.96
C HIS A 55 -13.39 1.14 -11.04
N GLY A 56 -13.60 0.89 -9.74
CA GLY A 56 -12.51 0.73 -8.77
C GLY A 56 -11.99 2.06 -8.20
N VAL A 57 -12.58 3.21 -8.55
CA VAL A 57 -12.13 4.52 -8.07
C VAL A 57 -12.87 4.94 -6.80
N VAL A 58 -12.13 5.19 -5.71
CA VAL A 58 -12.67 5.87 -4.53
C VAL A 58 -12.71 7.37 -4.82
N GLY A 59 -13.88 8.00 -4.62
CA GLY A 59 -14.08 9.43 -4.93
C GLY A 59 -14.30 9.74 -6.42
N GLY A 60 -14.49 8.71 -7.26
CA GLY A 60 -14.84 8.86 -8.68
C GLY A 60 -16.35 9.04 -8.93
N GLY A 61 -17.18 8.46 -8.06
CA GLY A 61 -18.64 8.51 -8.16
C GLY A 61 -19.32 7.87 -6.95
N GLU A 62 -20.49 7.27 -7.17
CA GLU A 62 -21.24 6.53 -6.15
C GLU A 62 -20.52 5.22 -5.77
N PRO A 63 -20.29 4.94 -4.48
CA PRO A 63 -19.59 3.73 -4.07
C PRO A 63 -20.48 2.47 -4.24
N ILE A 64 -19.86 1.36 -4.67
CA ILE A 64 -20.52 0.05 -4.85
C ILE A 64 -21.12 -0.44 -3.53
N ASN A 65 -20.37 -0.31 -2.44
CA ASN A 65 -20.83 -0.66 -1.10
C ASN A 65 -20.98 0.63 -0.29
N LYS A 66 -22.14 0.81 0.36
CA LYS A 66 -22.48 1.98 1.18
C LYS A 66 -22.42 1.70 2.68
N ASP A 67 -22.19 0.45 3.10
CA ASP A 67 -22.20 0.05 4.51
C ASP A 67 -21.10 0.76 5.32
N TRP A 68 -19.96 1.05 4.68
CA TRP A 68 -18.86 1.82 5.30
C TRP A 68 -19.29 3.19 5.81
N GLN A 69 -20.36 3.79 5.27
CA GLN A 69 -20.85 5.10 5.71
C GLN A 69 -21.33 5.07 7.16
N ARG A 70 -21.78 3.91 7.65
CA ARG A 70 -22.16 3.71 9.07
C ARG A 70 -20.97 3.70 10.01
N PHE A 71 -19.78 3.45 9.47
CA PHE A 71 -18.52 3.31 10.20
C PHE A 71 -17.52 4.39 9.77
N LYS A 72 -18.00 5.56 9.29
CA LYS A 72 -17.16 6.59 8.68
C LYS A 72 -15.97 7.00 9.55
N ASP A 73 -16.15 7.04 10.86
CA ASP A 73 -15.11 7.44 11.81
C ASP A 73 -13.95 6.42 11.90
N ASP A 74 -14.19 5.16 11.52
CA ASP A 74 -13.16 4.11 11.41
C ASP A 74 -12.30 4.28 10.14
N TYR A 75 -12.66 5.23 9.27
CA TYR A 75 -11.95 5.53 8.02
C TYR A 75 -11.19 6.84 8.16
N HIS A 76 -10.04 6.83 8.82
CA HIS A 76 -9.17 8.00 9.03
C HIS A 76 -8.86 8.83 7.77
N GLY A 77 -8.86 8.21 6.59
CA GLY A 77 -8.71 8.92 5.30
C GLY A 77 -9.83 9.93 5.01
N GLU A 78 -10.99 9.81 5.66
CA GLU A 78 -12.15 10.71 5.54
C GLU A 78 -12.15 11.84 6.56
N LEU A 79 -11.28 11.78 7.57
CA LEU A 79 -11.19 12.77 8.62
C LEU A 79 -10.23 13.89 8.22
N SER A 80 -10.38 15.07 8.84
CA SER A 80 -9.49 16.22 8.62
C SER A 80 -8.26 16.22 9.53
N SER A 81 -8.20 15.32 10.51
CA SER A 81 -7.04 15.14 11.40
C SER A 81 -5.80 14.67 10.64
N ASP A 82 -4.65 14.62 11.32
CA ASP A 82 -3.46 13.97 10.80
C ASP A 82 -3.78 12.50 10.45
N PHE A 83 -3.25 12.05 9.32
CA PHE A 83 -3.26 10.64 8.95
C PHE A 83 -1.81 10.16 8.97
N PHE A 84 -1.45 9.41 10.00
CA PHE A 84 -0.08 8.97 10.25
C PHE A 84 0.45 8.02 9.16
N PRO A 85 1.78 7.89 9.01
CA PRO A 85 2.40 6.98 8.05
C PRO A 85 1.85 5.56 8.13
N HIS A 86 1.35 5.06 7.01
CA HIS A 86 0.80 3.72 6.88
C HIS A 86 0.93 3.16 5.47
N THR A 87 0.72 1.86 5.34
CA THR A 87 0.41 1.19 4.07
C THR A 87 -1.10 0.92 3.99
N ASP A 88 -1.64 0.98 2.79
CA ASP A 88 -3.05 0.67 2.53
C ASP A 88 -3.26 -0.84 2.40
N GLY A 89 -4.45 -1.30 2.79
CA GLY A 89 -4.84 -2.71 2.63
C GLY A 89 -4.14 -3.70 3.57
N SER A 90 -3.47 -3.28 4.65
CA SER A 90 -2.73 -4.18 5.55
C SER A 90 -3.56 -5.36 6.13
N PHE A 91 -4.87 -5.18 6.27
CA PHE A 91 -5.83 -6.20 6.71
C PHE A 91 -6.20 -7.22 5.61
N LEU A 92 -5.75 -7.03 4.37
CA LEU A 92 -6.02 -7.95 3.26
C LEU A 92 -5.06 -9.14 3.29
N ASN A 93 -5.62 -10.32 3.54
CA ASN A 93 -4.96 -11.60 3.34
C ASN A 93 -6.04 -12.68 3.21
N GLY A 94 -6.62 -12.82 2.02
CA GLY A 94 -7.77 -13.71 1.82
C GLY A 94 -7.95 -14.18 0.39
N ILE A 95 -9.18 -14.58 0.05
CA ILE A 95 -9.50 -15.17 -1.25
C ILE A 95 -10.71 -14.44 -1.85
N ALA A 96 -10.53 -13.85 -3.03
CA ALA A 96 -11.63 -13.35 -3.87
C ALA A 96 -11.87 -14.26 -5.07
N TYR A 97 -13.06 -14.20 -5.67
CA TYR A 97 -13.37 -14.92 -6.89
C TYR A 97 -13.29 -14.00 -8.09
N VAL A 98 -12.31 -14.27 -8.94
CA VAL A 98 -12.11 -13.55 -10.20
C VAL A 98 -12.43 -14.54 -11.31
N GLU A 99 -13.50 -14.30 -12.07
CA GLU A 99 -14.00 -15.18 -13.13
C GLU A 99 -14.21 -16.65 -12.67
N GLY A 100 -14.79 -16.82 -11.48
CA GLY A 100 -15.06 -18.15 -10.90
C GLY A 100 -13.80 -18.85 -10.34
N THR A 101 -12.64 -18.21 -10.42
CA THR A 101 -11.38 -18.74 -9.87
C THR A 101 -11.07 -18.07 -8.54
N ALA A 102 -10.78 -18.88 -7.51
CA ALA A 102 -10.37 -18.37 -6.21
C ALA A 102 -8.92 -17.87 -6.30
N LYS A 103 -8.72 -16.56 -6.11
CA LYS A 103 -7.41 -15.90 -6.16
C LYS A 103 -7.08 -15.29 -4.81
N LYS A 104 -5.80 -15.33 -4.44
CA LYS A 104 -5.30 -14.62 -3.26
C LYS A 104 -5.54 -13.12 -3.43
N ILE A 105 -6.02 -12.48 -2.37
CA ILE A 105 -6.07 -11.02 -2.24
C ILE A 105 -5.08 -10.62 -1.14
N THR A 106 -4.17 -9.73 -1.50
CA THR A 106 -3.13 -9.14 -0.67
C THR A 106 -3.30 -7.62 -0.61
N PRO A 107 -2.51 -6.91 0.22
CA PRO A 107 -2.43 -5.45 0.11
C PRO A 107 -2.04 -5.05 -1.33
N PRO A 108 -2.58 -3.94 -1.86
CA PRO A 108 -2.31 -3.53 -3.23
C PRO A 108 -0.83 -3.16 -3.40
N LYS A 109 -0.25 -3.45 -4.57
CA LYS A 109 1.17 -3.12 -4.85
C LYS A 109 1.39 -1.63 -5.07
N PHE A 110 0.41 -0.95 -5.68
CA PHE A 110 0.40 0.51 -5.78
C PHE A 110 -0.85 1.10 -5.16
N VAL A 111 -0.66 2.27 -4.54
CA VAL A 111 -1.73 3.21 -4.21
C VAL A 111 -1.51 4.45 -5.05
N ILE A 112 -2.55 4.86 -5.77
CA ILE A 112 -2.50 5.97 -6.71
C ILE A 112 -3.54 7.00 -6.29
N LEU A 113 -3.10 8.25 -6.10
CA LEU A 113 -3.93 9.37 -5.66
C LEU A 113 -3.93 10.47 -6.72
N GLN A 114 -5.11 11.02 -7.05
CA GLN A 114 -5.20 12.27 -7.81
C GLN A 114 -5.75 13.38 -6.94
N CYS A 115 -5.06 14.52 -6.91
CA CYS A 115 -5.59 15.73 -6.28
C CYS A 115 -6.68 16.32 -7.17
N VAL A 116 -7.93 16.39 -6.69
CA VAL A 116 -9.04 17.05 -7.40
C VAL A 116 -9.19 18.49 -6.93
N SER A 117 -9.10 18.71 -5.62
CA SER A 117 -9.06 20.04 -5.01
C SER A 117 -8.33 20.02 -3.68
N LYS A 118 -7.71 21.16 -3.33
CA LYS A 118 -6.96 21.34 -2.08
C LYS A 118 -7.87 21.90 -0.98
N PRO A 119 -7.56 21.62 0.30
CA PRO A 119 -8.18 22.34 1.41
C PRO A 119 -7.69 23.80 1.44
N GLU A 120 -8.30 24.62 2.29
CA GLU A 120 -7.85 26.01 2.50
C GLU A 120 -6.50 26.05 3.23
N PHE A 121 -6.31 25.17 4.22
CA PHE A 121 -5.06 25.09 4.99
C PHE A 121 -4.61 23.65 5.22
N GLY A 122 -3.30 23.41 5.16
CA GLY A 122 -2.68 22.12 5.47
C GLY A 122 -2.98 21.04 4.42
N GLY A 123 -3.02 19.77 4.86
CA GLY A 123 -3.39 18.65 3.98
C GLY A 123 -2.31 18.18 3.01
N ASP A 124 -1.10 18.72 3.12
CA ASP A 124 0.08 18.23 2.40
C ASP A 124 0.34 16.77 2.76
N ASN A 125 0.74 16.01 1.76
CA ASN A 125 1.09 14.60 1.94
C ASN A 125 2.57 14.52 2.30
N PHE A 126 2.96 13.42 2.92
CA PHE A 126 4.37 13.08 3.07
C PHE A 126 4.54 11.58 3.06
N LEU A 127 5.73 11.15 2.63
CA LEU A 127 6.08 9.75 2.44
C LEU A 127 7.22 9.39 3.37
N VAL A 128 7.22 8.17 3.88
CA VAL A 128 8.32 7.59 4.66
C VAL A 128 8.86 6.37 3.90
N ASP A 129 10.15 6.40 3.58
CA ASP A 129 10.76 5.33 2.76
C ASP A 129 11.10 4.09 3.61
N GLY A 130 10.29 3.04 3.49
CA GLY A 130 10.49 1.77 4.21
C GLY A 130 11.77 1.04 3.84
N GLN A 131 12.33 1.25 2.64
CA GLN A 131 13.65 0.71 2.28
C GLN A 131 14.74 1.32 3.15
N LYS A 132 14.68 2.64 3.39
CA LYS A 132 15.65 3.32 4.26
C LYS A 132 15.51 2.85 5.70
N ILE A 133 14.27 2.69 6.19
CA ILE A 133 14.02 2.14 7.52
C ILE A 133 14.61 0.74 7.65
N TYR A 134 14.31 -0.15 6.70
CA TYR A 134 14.82 -1.51 6.70
C TYR A 134 16.36 -1.54 6.71
N ASN A 135 17.00 -0.77 5.84
CA ASN A 135 18.47 -0.70 5.76
C ASN A 135 19.10 -0.15 7.05
N ASP A 136 18.49 0.87 7.68
CA ASP A 136 18.97 1.44 8.94
C ASP A 136 18.81 0.45 10.10
N LEU A 137 17.66 -0.20 10.23
CA LEU A 137 17.43 -1.24 11.22
C LEU A 137 18.40 -2.42 11.03
N LEU A 138 18.63 -2.86 9.79
CA LEU A 138 19.57 -3.92 9.48
C LEU A 138 21.01 -3.56 9.89
N ALA A 139 21.40 -2.30 9.71
CA ALA A 139 22.75 -1.85 10.05
C ALA A 139 22.94 -1.55 11.54
N ASN A 140 21.91 -1.01 12.20
CA ASN A 140 22.06 -0.33 13.49
C ASN A 140 21.19 -0.94 14.61
N ASN A 141 20.18 -1.77 14.30
CA ASN A 141 19.26 -2.34 15.28
C ASN A 141 18.65 -3.67 14.81
N ALA A 142 19.52 -4.66 14.55
CA ALA A 142 19.13 -5.96 13.98
C ALA A 142 18.14 -6.75 14.86
N GLU A 143 18.20 -6.60 16.19
CA GLU A 143 17.25 -7.27 17.10
C GLU A 143 15.81 -6.72 16.94
N THR A 144 15.67 -5.40 16.81
CA THR A 144 14.37 -4.79 16.52
C THR A 144 13.86 -5.23 15.15
N LEU A 145 14.75 -5.29 14.15
CA LEU A 145 14.39 -5.81 12.83
C LEU A 145 13.91 -7.26 12.89
N LYS A 146 14.61 -8.13 13.62
CA LYS A 146 14.25 -9.54 13.80
C LYS A 146 12.82 -9.69 14.33
N ILE A 147 12.46 -8.92 15.36
CA ILE A 147 11.10 -8.90 15.90
C ILE A 147 10.09 -8.45 14.84
N LEU A 148 10.39 -7.37 14.11
CA LEU A 148 9.51 -6.81 13.07
C LEU A 148 9.36 -7.73 11.84
N MET A 149 10.31 -8.63 11.60
CA MET A 149 10.26 -9.66 10.55
C MET A 149 9.61 -10.96 11.01
N THR A 150 9.39 -11.13 12.31
CA THR A 150 8.81 -12.36 12.86
C THR A 150 7.30 -12.39 12.61
N SER A 151 6.82 -13.45 11.94
CA SER A 151 5.39 -13.74 11.77
C SER A 151 4.71 -13.81 13.13
N GLY A 152 3.56 -13.14 13.26
CA GLY A 152 2.87 -12.99 14.54
C GLY A 152 3.25 -11.72 15.31
N SER A 153 4.21 -10.91 14.83
CA SER A 153 4.54 -9.62 15.45
C SER A 153 3.43 -8.58 15.29
N VAL A 154 2.49 -8.78 14.35
CA VAL A 154 1.31 -7.92 14.21
C VAL A 154 0.15 -8.70 13.59
N THR A 155 -1.07 -8.32 13.97
CA THR A 155 -2.33 -8.73 13.35
C THR A 155 -3.08 -7.47 12.92
N TYR A 156 -3.67 -7.50 11.73
CA TYR A 156 -4.48 -6.39 11.22
C TYR A 156 -5.95 -6.79 11.16
N CYS A 157 -6.82 -5.98 11.78
CA CYS A 157 -8.26 -6.20 11.82
C CYS A 157 -8.98 -4.93 11.38
N ARG A 158 -9.89 -5.06 10.42
CA ARG A 158 -10.77 -3.97 9.98
C ARG A 158 -12.08 -4.55 9.46
N ASP A 159 -13.19 -3.98 9.90
CA ASP A 159 -14.53 -4.44 9.53
C ASP A 159 -14.67 -5.95 9.82
N ASP A 160 -15.01 -6.76 8.82
CA ASP A 160 -15.12 -8.22 8.86
C ASP A 160 -13.87 -8.94 8.32
N LEU A 161 -12.74 -8.24 8.21
CA LEU A 161 -11.47 -8.73 7.68
C LEU A 161 -10.42 -8.84 8.77
N LEU A 162 -9.71 -9.97 8.75
CA LEU A 162 -8.65 -10.28 9.69
C LEU A 162 -7.45 -10.88 8.95
N SER A 163 -6.27 -10.28 9.16
CA SER A 163 -4.98 -10.80 8.71
C SER A 163 -4.12 -11.11 9.94
N ILE A 164 -4.13 -12.39 10.34
CA ILE A 164 -3.37 -12.91 11.48
C ILE A 164 -1.93 -13.23 11.10
N ASP A 165 -1.08 -13.41 12.11
CA ASP A 165 0.29 -13.92 11.99
C ASP A 165 1.16 -13.16 10.99
N CYS A 166 0.94 -11.85 10.86
CA CYS A 166 1.72 -11.01 9.96
C CYS A 166 3.05 -10.58 10.58
N ALA A 167 3.94 -10.13 9.72
CA ALA A 167 5.14 -9.37 10.08
C ALA A 167 5.01 -7.93 9.57
N VAL A 168 5.74 -6.99 10.19
CA VAL A 168 5.84 -5.61 9.67
C VAL A 168 6.70 -5.58 8.41
N PHE A 169 7.83 -6.27 8.42
CA PHE A 169 8.62 -6.53 7.21
C PHE A 169 8.43 -7.98 6.81
N GLU A 170 7.61 -8.22 5.79
CA GLU A 170 7.18 -9.54 5.37
C GLU A 170 7.88 -9.95 4.08
N LYS A 171 8.43 -11.17 4.06
CA LYS A 171 9.05 -11.73 2.85
C LYS A 171 7.98 -12.09 1.83
N ILE A 172 8.10 -11.57 0.61
CA ILE A 172 7.27 -11.96 -0.53
C ILE A 172 7.94 -13.14 -1.26
N ASP A 173 9.22 -12.99 -1.55
CA ASP A 173 10.08 -14.00 -2.18
C ASP A 173 11.54 -13.82 -1.69
N ASP A 174 12.49 -14.52 -2.29
CA ASP A 174 13.90 -14.50 -1.87
C ASP A 174 14.60 -13.15 -2.03
N GLU A 175 14.08 -12.26 -2.87
CA GLU A 175 14.70 -10.97 -3.21
C GLU A 175 13.88 -9.76 -2.74
N THR A 176 12.59 -9.98 -2.46
CA THR A 176 11.61 -8.92 -2.20
C THR A 176 10.96 -9.07 -0.83
N LEU A 177 11.00 -7.98 -0.05
CA LEU A 177 10.19 -7.79 1.14
C LEU A 177 9.08 -6.77 0.86
N ARG A 178 8.01 -6.81 1.65
CA ARG A 178 7.09 -5.67 1.82
C ARG A 178 7.12 -5.14 3.23
N ILE A 179 6.89 -3.84 3.37
CA ILE A 179 6.45 -3.26 4.63
C ILE A 179 4.93 -3.30 4.70
N ARG A 180 4.41 -3.69 5.86
CA ARG A 180 2.99 -3.67 6.18
C ARG A 180 2.88 -3.02 7.56
N TYR A 181 2.44 -1.76 7.60
CA TYR A 181 2.47 -0.97 8.82
C TYR A 181 1.24 -0.06 8.93
N ARG A 182 0.55 -0.12 10.06
CA ARG A 182 -0.47 0.88 10.46
C ARG A 182 -0.29 1.17 11.94
N TYR A 183 -0.37 2.43 12.32
CA TYR A 183 -0.33 2.87 13.71
C TYR A 183 -1.69 3.46 14.11
N ASP A 184 -2.73 2.65 14.03
CA ASP A 184 -4.07 3.00 14.48
C ASP A 184 -4.77 1.78 15.08
N SER A 185 -6.04 1.93 15.46
CA SER A 185 -6.85 0.89 16.11
C SER A 185 -7.01 -0.40 15.29
N THR A 186 -6.56 -0.41 14.03
CA THR A 186 -6.61 -1.62 13.18
C THR A 186 -5.42 -2.55 13.37
N ALA A 187 -4.37 -2.13 14.08
CA ALA A 187 -3.18 -2.93 14.34
C ALA A 187 -3.17 -3.48 15.78
N PHE A 188 -3.06 -4.80 15.90
CA PHE A 188 -2.99 -5.53 17.15
C PHE A 188 -1.62 -6.18 17.28
N ILE A 189 -0.91 -5.87 18.36
CA ILE A 189 0.50 -6.25 18.54
C ILE A 189 0.61 -7.04 19.83
N PRO A 190 1.24 -8.23 19.84
CA PRO A 190 1.49 -8.95 21.07
C PRO A 190 2.53 -8.22 21.92
N GLU A 191 2.49 -8.43 23.24
CA GLU A 191 3.33 -7.68 24.18
C GLU A 191 4.83 -7.78 23.84
N TRP A 192 5.29 -8.96 23.39
CA TRP A 192 6.70 -9.17 23.03
C TRP A 192 7.17 -8.33 21.83
N ALA A 193 6.27 -7.89 20.95
CA ALA A 193 6.59 -7.09 19.76
C ALA A 193 6.34 -5.58 19.96
N ASN A 194 5.69 -5.18 21.06
CA ASN A 194 5.23 -3.80 21.32
C ASN A 194 6.35 -2.76 21.20
N ALA A 195 7.49 -3.02 21.83
CA ALA A 195 8.64 -2.10 21.82
C ALA A 195 9.19 -1.90 20.41
N ALA A 196 9.34 -2.97 19.63
CA ALA A 196 9.85 -2.91 18.27
C ALA A 196 8.87 -2.18 17.33
N PHE A 197 7.57 -2.40 17.49
CA PHE A 197 6.55 -1.71 16.69
C PHE A 197 6.52 -0.21 16.97
N LYS A 198 6.62 0.19 18.25
CA LYS A 198 6.72 1.60 18.67
C LYS A 198 8.03 2.23 18.21
N TYR A 199 9.10 1.46 18.09
CA TYR A 199 10.39 1.96 17.61
C TYR A 199 10.24 2.62 16.23
N ILE A 200 9.47 2.03 15.31
CA ILE A 200 9.23 2.62 13.99
C ILE A 200 8.57 3.99 14.11
N GLN A 201 7.55 4.08 14.95
CA GLN A 201 6.82 5.31 15.17
C GLN A 201 7.74 6.40 15.76
N THR A 202 8.48 6.06 16.82
CA THR A 202 9.30 7.01 17.57
C THR A 202 10.51 7.49 16.79
N HIS A 203 11.17 6.62 16.01
CA HIS A 203 12.45 6.94 15.38
C HIS A 203 12.37 7.31 13.90
N TYR A 204 11.32 6.87 13.18
CA TYR A 204 11.24 7.04 11.72
C TYR A 204 10.03 7.85 11.26
N SER A 205 8.85 7.68 11.88
CA SER A 205 7.60 8.22 11.32
C SER A 205 7.52 9.75 11.26
N THR A 206 8.28 10.46 12.09
CA THR A 206 8.37 11.93 12.11
C THR A 206 9.78 12.44 11.85
N ASN A 207 10.69 11.57 11.42
CA ASN A 207 12.10 11.91 11.24
C ASN A 207 12.38 12.41 9.82
N GLU A 208 12.81 13.67 9.70
CA GLU A 208 13.05 14.34 8.41
C GLU A 208 14.04 13.60 7.50
N ARG A 209 14.94 12.76 8.03
CA ARG A 209 15.86 11.95 7.22
C ARG A 209 15.16 10.88 6.38
N TYR A 210 13.98 10.44 6.83
CA TYR A 210 13.18 9.39 6.21
C TYR A 210 11.97 9.96 5.47
N ILE A 211 11.60 11.21 5.76
CA ILE A 211 10.42 11.87 5.23
C ILE A 211 10.73 12.56 3.90
N THR A 212 9.84 12.36 2.93
CA THR A 212 9.77 13.15 1.72
C THR A 212 8.44 13.91 1.71
N PRO A 213 8.44 15.25 1.84
CA PRO A 213 7.21 16.04 1.74
C PRO A 213 6.69 16.03 0.29
N ILE A 214 5.37 15.90 0.12
CA ILE A 214 4.68 15.82 -1.17
C ILE A 214 3.51 16.81 -1.22
N SER A 215 3.67 17.88 -1.99
CA SER A 215 2.60 18.83 -2.30
C SER A 215 2.07 18.59 -3.71
N LEU A 216 0.75 18.41 -3.82
CA LEU A 216 0.05 18.12 -5.07
C LEU A 216 -0.85 19.30 -5.43
N GLU A 217 -0.76 19.73 -6.69
CA GLU A 217 -1.71 20.67 -7.27
C GLU A 217 -2.91 19.92 -7.87
N PRO A 218 -4.08 20.56 -8.00
CA PRO A 218 -5.22 19.96 -8.68
C PRO A 218 -4.83 19.42 -10.06
N GLY A 219 -5.10 18.14 -10.30
CA GLY A 219 -4.70 17.39 -11.48
C GLY A 219 -3.54 16.43 -11.25
N ASP A 220 -2.60 16.75 -10.35
CA ASP A 220 -1.43 15.90 -10.10
C ASP A 220 -1.84 14.51 -9.61
N ILE A 221 -1.12 13.49 -10.11
CA ILE A 221 -1.30 12.09 -9.76
C ILE A 221 -0.04 11.61 -9.02
N LEU A 222 -0.18 11.23 -7.75
CA LEU A 222 0.84 10.58 -6.96
C LEU A 222 0.70 9.07 -7.05
N VAL A 223 1.73 8.38 -7.52
CA VAL A 223 1.82 6.92 -7.54
C VAL A 223 2.82 6.48 -6.48
N MET A 224 2.45 5.54 -5.63
CA MET A 224 3.28 5.06 -4.52
C MET A 224 3.37 3.54 -4.57
N ASP A 225 4.59 3.02 -4.51
CA ASP A 225 4.86 1.62 -4.19
C ASP A 225 4.42 1.37 -2.75
N ASN A 226 3.23 0.80 -2.59
CA ASN A 226 2.61 0.56 -1.29
C ASN A 226 3.23 -0.64 -0.56
N LEU A 227 4.13 -1.39 -1.20
CA LEU A 227 4.91 -2.45 -0.56
C LEU A 227 6.22 -1.91 0.03
N ARG A 228 6.61 -0.67 -0.29
CA ARG A 228 7.84 -0.02 0.21
C ARG A 228 7.58 1.25 1.00
N VAL A 229 6.68 2.11 0.53
CA VAL A 229 6.53 3.47 1.02
C VAL A 229 5.29 3.56 1.91
N LEU A 230 5.49 4.09 3.12
CA LEU A 230 4.37 4.53 3.96
C LEU A 230 3.96 5.92 3.51
N HIS A 231 2.66 6.17 3.46
CA HIS A 231 2.12 7.47 3.11
C HIS A 231 1.30 8.06 4.25
N ALA A 232 1.29 9.38 4.31
CA ALA A 232 0.69 10.14 5.38
C ALA A 232 0.18 11.49 4.87
N ARG A 233 -0.61 12.15 5.70
CA ARG A 233 -1.17 13.47 5.42
C ARG A 233 -1.22 14.30 6.69
N HIS A 234 -0.80 15.56 6.61
CA HIS A 234 -1.00 16.51 7.69
C HIS A 234 -2.48 16.89 7.83
N LYS A 235 -2.90 17.23 9.05
CA LYS A 235 -4.24 17.78 9.30
C LYS A 235 -4.55 18.95 8.35
N PHE A 236 -5.82 19.11 8.01
CA PHE A 236 -6.28 20.19 7.15
C PHE A 236 -7.56 20.83 7.66
N ILE A 237 -7.84 22.01 7.11
CA ILE A 237 -9.09 22.73 7.33
C ILE A 237 -9.65 23.06 5.95
N ASP A 238 -10.86 22.58 5.70
CA ASP A 238 -11.62 22.96 4.52
C ASP A 238 -12.20 24.36 4.67
N GLY A 239 -12.34 25.05 3.55
CA GLY A 239 -12.94 26.38 3.47
C GLY A 239 -14.05 26.41 2.44
N ASN A 240 -14.02 27.44 1.58
CA ASN A 240 -14.88 27.51 0.39
C ASN A 240 -14.63 26.36 -0.59
N GLN A 241 -13.42 25.79 -0.58
CA GLN A 241 -13.08 24.56 -1.26
C GLN A 241 -12.81 23.46 -0.24
N GLN A 242 -13.36 22.29 -0.53
CA GLN A 242 -13.10 21.07 0.22
C GLN A 242 -11.95 20.30 -0.43
N ARG A 243 -11.11 19.67 0.39
CA ARG A 243 -10.14 18.70 -0.10
C ARG A 243 -10.87 17.54 -0.77
N LYS A 244 -10.53 17.27 -2.04
CA LYS A 244 -11.03 16.10 -2.77
C LYS A 244 -9.87 15.37 -3.42
N VAL A 245 -9.85 14.05 -3.22
CA VAL A 245 -8.85 13.15 -3.78
C VAL A 245 -9.56 11.93 -4.35
N ARG A 246 -9.13 11.50 -5.54
CA ARG A 246 -9.48 10.19 -6.07
C ARG A 246 -8.40 9.19 -5.71
N ARG A 247 -8.77 7.96 -5.40
CA ARG A 247 -7.81 6.88 -5.11
C ARG A 247 -8.13 5.63 -5.90
N LEU A 248 -7.09 5.00 -6.43
CA LEU A 248 -7.10 3.68 -7.02
C LEU A 248 -6.06 2.78 -6.34
N TRP A 249 -6.37 1.50 -6.28
CA TRP A 249 -5.46 0.45 -5.85
C TRP A 249 -5.11 -0.41 -7.05
N ILE A 250 -3.85 -0.83 -7.14
CA ILE A 250 -3.38 -1.76 -8.17
C ILE A 250 -3.10 -3.11 -7.50
N ALA A 251 -3.66 -4.16 -8.08
CA ALA A 251 -3.49 -5.52 -7.60
C ALA A 251 -2.02 -5.94 -7.64
N ASP A 252 -1.65 -6.77 -6.68
CA ASP A 252 -0.39 -7.50 -6.68
C ASP A 252 -0.30 -8.40 -7.93
N ASP A 253 0.90 -8.49 -8.52
CA ASP A 253 1.15 -9.33 -9.70
C ASP A 253 1.12 -10.81 -9.32
N ALA A 254 1.40 -11.13 -8.06
CA ALA A 254 1.38 -12.49 -7.52
C ALA A 254 -0.07 -13.01 -7.37
N SER A 255 -0.60 -13.60 -8.43
CA SER A 255 -1.93 -14.23 -8.44
C SER A 255 -1.85 -15.72 -8.06
N THR A 256 -1.65 -16.04 -6.78
CA THR A 256 -1.84 -17.44 -6.32
C THR A 256 -3.29 -17.84 -6.53
N THR A 257 -3.49 -18.90 -7.31
CA THR A 257 -4.81 -19.53 -7.49
C THR A 257 -4.97 -20.64 -6.46
N PHE A 258 -6.11 -20.65 -5.77
CA PHE A 258 -6.45 -21.68 -4.82
C PHE A 258 -7.51 -22.62 -5.37
N LYS A 259 -7.32 -23.89 -5.08
CA LYS A 259 -8.33 -24.94 -5.19
C LYS A 259 -8.35 -25.72 -3.88
N ASN A 260 -9.49 -26.29 -3.53
CA ASN A 260 -9.58 -27.23 -2.42
C ASN A 260 -8.92 -28.58 -2.82
N ILE A 261 -8.82 -29.52 -1.87
CA ILE A 261 -8.22 -30.84 -2.11
C ILE A 261 -8.96 -31.70 -3.16
N LEU A 262 -10.17 -31.29 -3.55
CA LEU A 262 -10.99 -31.92 -4.58
C LEU A 262 -10.84 -31.23 -5.95
N ASP A 263 -9.85 -30.34 -6.12
CA ASP A 263 -9.61 -29.53 -7.32
C ASP A 263 -10.75 -28.55 -7.66
N GLN A 264 -11.49 -28.09 -6.65
CA GLN A 264 -12.63 -27.17 -6.82
C GLN A 264 -12.36 -25.80 -6.19
N SER A 265 -13.06 -24.78 -6.67
CA SER A 265 -13.05 -23.42 -6.12
C SER A 265 -14.43 -23.02 -5.59
N PRO A 266 -15.03 -23.72 -4.61
CA PRO A 266 -16.38 -23.41 -4.16
C PRO A 266 -16.40 -22.16 -3.30
N VAL A 267 -17.27 -21.19 -3.63
CA VAL A 267 -17.46 -19.98 -2.83
C VAL A 267 -17.92 -20.35 -1.41
N ARG A 268 -17.21 -19.86 -0.39
CA ARG A 268 -17.57 -20.02 1.02
C ARG A 268 -17.96 -18.68 1.63
N ARG A 269 -18.80 -18.72 2.67
CA ARG A 269 -19.23 -17.51 3.40
C ARG A 269 -18.05 -16.68 3.91
N ALA A 270 -17.00 -17.33 4.39
CA ALA A 270 -15.77 -16.68 4.87
C ALA A 270 -15.01 -15.89 3.78
N MET A 271 -15.32 -16.11 2.50
CA MET A 271 -14.69 -15.42 1.36
C MET A 271 -15.53 -14.25 0.85
N LEU A 272 -16.80 -14.12 1.29
CA LEU A 272 -17.69 -13.06 0.85
C LEU A 272 -17.15 -11.64 1.14
N PRO A 273 -16.52 -11.37 2.30
CA PRO A 273 -15.96 -10.05 2.59
C PRO A 273 -14.93 -9.59 1.54
N PHE A 274 -14.13 -10.52 1.03
CA PHE A 274 -13.08 -10.25 0.05
C PHE A 274 -13.61 -9.97 -1.36
N GLN A 275 -14.88 -10.29 -1.67
CA GLN A 275 -15.45 -10.03 -3.00
C GLN A 275 -15.55 -8.53 -3.33
N ASN A 276 -15.66 -7.70 -2.30
CA ASN A 276 -15.65 -6.24 -2.46
C ASN A 276 -14.28 -5.71 -2.93
N TYR A 277 -13.23 -6.52 -2.85
CA TYR A 277 -11.87 -6.21 -3.29
C TYR A 277 -11.51 -6.92 -4.60
N ASN A 278 -12.51 -7.15 -5.45
CA ASN A 278 -12.37 -7.77 -6.77
C ASN A 278 -11.23 -7.13 -7.60
N ILE A 279 -10.72 -7.84 -8.60
CA ILE A 279 -9.70 -7.32 -9.52
C ILE A 279 -10.37 -7.08 -10.88
N ALA A 280 -10.20 -5.87 -11.40
CA ALA A 280 -10.67 -5.50 -12.73
C ALA A 280 -10.10 -6.45 -13.78
N GLN A 281 -10.92 -6.80 -14.76
CA GLN A 281 -10.44 -7.53 -15.91
C GLN A 281 -9.60 -6.62 -16.81
N SER A 282 -8.63 -7.22 -17.50
CA SER A 282 -7.98 -6.54 -18.61
C SER A 282 -9.01 -6.41 -19.73
N GLU A 283 -9.58 -5.23 -19.90
CA GLU A 283 -10.35 -4.91 -21.10
C GLU A 283 -9.37 -4.87 -22.29
N THR A 284 -9.17 -6.02 -22.94
CA THR A 284 -8.58 -6.20 -24.28
C THR A 284 -7.35 -5.35 -24.68
N ALA A 285 -6.20 -6.04 -24.77
CA ALA A 285 -5.10 -5.88 -25.73
C ALA A 285 -4.32 -4.53 -25.79
N GLY A 286 -3.05 -4.58 -25.36
CA GLY A 286 -1.99 -3.72 -25.91
C GLY A 286 -1.27 -2.80 -24.92
N HIS A 287 -1.75 -2.65 -23.70
CA HIS A 287 -1.05 -1.84 -22.70
C HIS A 287 0.05 -2.64 -22.02
N SER A 288 1.31 -2.35 -22.36
CA SER A 288 2.46 -2.79 -21.57
C SER A 288 2.42 -2.06 -20.23
N PHE A 289 2.32 -2.80 -19.13
CA PHE A 289 2.51 -2.22 -17.79
C PHE A 289 3.93 -1.68 -17.65
N ILE A 290 4.10 -0.74 -16.73
CA ILE A 290 5.43 -0.29 -16.35
C ILE A 290 6.27 -1.47 -15.83
N GLU A 291 7.51 -1.55 -16.31
CA GLU A 291 8.46 -2.56 -15.85
C GLU A 291 9.06 -2.13 -14.51
N TYR A 292 8.40 -2.50 -13.41
CA TYR A 292 8.80 -2.16 -12.05
C TYR A 292 8.34 -3.22 -11.05
N THR A 293 9.29 -3.74 -10.26
CA THR A 293 9.00 -4.65 -9.14
C THR A 293 8.83 -3.84 -7.86
N CYS A 294 7.61 -3.81 -7.32
CA CYS A 294 7.30 -3.16 -6.05
C CYS A 294 7.96 -3.89 -4.86
N GLY A 295 8.26 -3.17 -3.80
CA GLY A 295 8.78 -3.71 -2.55
C GLY A 295 10.14 -3.16 -2.14
N ILE A 296 10.61 -3.69 -1.02
CA ILE A 296 11.93 -3.45 -0.46
C ILE A 296 12.86 -4.53 -1.01
N HIS A 297 13.98 -4.09 -1.60
CA HIS A 297 14.96 -4.93 -2.26
C HIS A 297 16.28 -4.89 -1.48
N ALA A 298 16.96 -6.02 -1.34
CA ALA A 298 18.31 -5.97 -0.79
C ALA A 298 19.30 -5.30 -1.74
N GLN A 299 20.25 -4.56 -1.18
CA GLN A 299 21.39 -4.08 -1.95
C GLN A 299 22.29 -5.25 -2.33
N ALA A 300 22.70 -5.32 -3.60
CA ALA A 300 23.47 -6.41 -4.20
C ALA A 300 24.79 -6.77 -3.49
N SER A 301 25.28 -5.96 -2.55
CA SER A 301 26.48 -6.25 -1.74
C SER A 301 26.22 -7.05 -0.46
N LYS A 302 24.96 -7.27 -0.07
CA LYS A 302 24.54 -8.16 1.02
C LYS A 302 23.27 -8.87 0.57
N SER A 303 23.43 -10.08 0.04
CA SER A 303 22.30 -10.89 -0.36
C SER A 303 21.35 -11.09 0.86
N LEU A 304 20.04 -10.90 0.67
CA LEU A 304 19.01 -11.31 1.66
C LEU A 304 19.31 -12.71 2.24
N PRO A 305 19.72 -13.71 1.41
CA PRO A 305 20.10 -15.04 1.89
C PRO A 305 21.13 -15.09 3.01
N ASP A 306 22.14 -14.20 3.05
CA ASP A 306 23.22 -14.31 4.06
C ASP A 306 22.82 -13.71 5.41
N ALA A 307 22.05 -12.63 5.41
CA ALA A 307 21.43 -12.12 6.64
C ALA A 307 20.41 -13.13 7.16
N HIS A 308 19.59 -13.71 6.27
CA HIS A 308 18.58 -14.71 6.63
C HIS A 308 19.15 -16.06 7.08
N LYS A 309 20.27 -16.54 6.53
CA LYS A 309 20.95 -17.73 7.07
C LYS A 309 21.48 -17.51 8.48
N GLN A 310 21.94 -16.31 8.81
CA GLN A 310 22.23 -15.93 10.20
C GLN A 310 20.97 -15.85 11.07
N PHE A 311 19.82 -15.50 10.50
CA PHE A 311 18.54 -15.41 11.23
C PHE A 311 17.84 -16.76 11.44
N ASP A 312 17.81 -17.65 10.45
CA ASP A 312 17.20 -18.99 10.53
C ASP A 312 17.99 -19.90 11.47
N SER A 313 19.33 -19.87 11.41
CA SER A 313 20.19 -20.62 12.33
C SER A 313 20.09 -20.16 13.80
N ALA A 314 19.70 -18.91 14.04
CA ALA A 314 19.48 -18.38 15.39
C ALA A 314 18.06 -18.66 15.93
N LEU A 315 17.13 -19.10 15.08
CA LEU A 315 15.77 -19.50 15.47
C LEU A 315 15.68 -20.99 15.82
N GLU A 316 16.50 -21.84 15.20
CA GLU A 316 16.66 -23.26 15.55
C GLU A 316 17.43 -23.50 16.87
N ALA A 317 18.05 -22.46 17.42
CA ALA A 317 18.86 -22.52 18.65
C ALA A 317 18.10 -22.10 19.93
N LEU A 318 16.78 -21.89 19.84
CA LEU A 318 15.85 -21.61 20.95
C LEU A 318 14.84 -22.76 21.10
#